data_AF-A0A1D8FXR0-F1
#
_entry.id   AF-A0A1D8FXR0-F1
#
_cell.length_a   1.000
_cell.length_b   1.000
_cell.length_c   1.000
_cell.angle_alpha   90.00
_cell.angle_beta   90.00
_cell.angle_gamma   90.00
#
_symmetry.space_group_name_H-M   'P 1'
#
loop_
_entity.id
_entity.type
_entity.pdbx_description
1 polymer ?
#
loop_
_entity_poly.entity_id
_entity_poly.type
_entity_poly.pdbx_seq_one_letter_code
_entity_poly.pdbx_strand_id
1 'polypeptide(L)'
;MNDSTTDPTARPVVLDVWCELQCPDCRTALEDLRALRDRYGDRLEVRLRHFPLEKHKHAYAAAQAAEEALAQGAGWPYVERVLGGVAELDARGEAYLLQVARELGLDDEEFDTALIDGRHLLAVDADQAEGKAIGVTGTPTYVIGGERLDGGKSQEGLRARVEEIADRLLAGG
;
A
#
# COMPACT_ATOMS: atom_id res chain seq x y z
N MET A 1 0.39 36.04 2.84
CA MET A 1 -0.75 35.22 2.38
C MET A 1 -0.26 34.53 1.13
N ASN A 2 0.33 33.33 1.27
CA ASN A 2 0.73 32.54 0.11
C ASN A 2 -0.47 31.69 -0.28
N ASP A 3 -1.15 32.15 -1.32
CA ASP A 3 -2.10 31.37 -2.08
C ASP A 3 -1.29 30.35 -2.89
N SER A 4 -1.11 29.15 -2.33
CA SER A 4 -0.62 28.01 -3.10
C SER A 4 -1.76 27.56 -3.99
N THR A 5 -1.90 28.23 -5.13
CA THR A 5 -2.76 27.79 -6.21
C THR A 5 -2.15 26.51 -6.78
N THR A 6 -2.59 25.37 -6.28
CA THR A 6 -2.28 24.07 -6.89
C THR A 6 -2.78 24.10 -8.32
N ASP A 7 -1.88 23.99 -9.29
CA ASP A 7 -2.26 23.83 -10.71
C ASP A 7 -3.02 22.50 -10.85
N PRO A 8 -4.33 22.52 -11.17
CA PRO A 8 -5.14 21.32 -11.27
C PRO A 8 -4.73 20.41 -12.45
N THR A 9 -3.79 20.84 -13.28
CA THR A 9 -3.25 20.07 -14.41
C THR A 9 -1.93 19.36 -14.09
N ALA A 10 -1.27 19.70 -12.98
CA ALA A 10 -0.03 19.05 -12.57
C ALA A 10 -0.31 17.62 -12.12
N ARG A 11 0.39 16.65 -12.72
CA ARG A 11 0.30 15.24 -12.30
C ARG A 11 1.00 15.06 -10.95
N PRO A 12 0.41 14.29 -10.01
CA PRO A 12 1.07 13.99 -8.75
C PRO A 12 2.37 13.22 -8.99
N VAL A 13 3.33 13.42 -8.09
CA VAL A 13 4.44 12.47 -7.96
C VAL A 13 3.87 11.16 -7.45
N VAL A 14 4.31 10.03 -8.01
CA VAL A 14 3.86 8.71 -7.59
C VAL A 14 4.95 8.06 -6.73
N LEU A 15 4.55 7.62 -5.55
CA LEU A 15 5.31 6.72 -4.68
C LEU A 15 4.66 5.35 -4.72
N ASP A 16 5.28 4.41 -5.41
CA ASP A 16 4.90 3.00 -5.35
C ASP A 16 5.41 2.36 -4.07
N VAL A 17 4.57 1.56 -3.43
CA VAL A 17 4.89 0.85 -2.20
C VAL A 17 4.55 -0.63 -2.36
N TRP A 18 5.55 -1.45 -2.69
CA TRP A 18 5.41 -2.91 -2.62
C TRP A 18 5.31 -3.33 -1.17
N CYS A 19 4.13 -3.82 -0.82
CA CYS A 19 3.69 -4.07 0.54
C CYS A 19 3.03 -5.44 0.62
N GLU A 20 3.08 -6.01 1.83
CA GLU A 20 2.44 -7.28 2.14
C GLU A 20 1.75 -7.15 3.49
N LEU A 21 0.43 -7.39 3.51
CA LEU A 21 -0.44 -6.95 4.61
C LEU A 21 -0.27 -7.74 5.93
N GLN A 22 0.53 -8.80 5.91
CA GLN A 22 0.88 -9.63 7.08
C GLN A 22 2.35 -9.43 7.48
N CYS A 23 3.07 -8.52 6.81
CA CYS A 23 4.46 -8.19 7.11
C CYS A 23 4.55 -7.17 8.26
N PRO A 24 5.22 -7.51 9.39
CA PRO A 24 5.41 -6.56 10.49
C PRO A 24 6.18 -5.30 10.11
N ASP A 25 7.11 -5.37 9.15
CA ASP A 25 7.85 -4.20 8.68
C ASP A 25 6.94 -3.26 7.88
N CYS A 26 5.99 -3.79 7.12
CA CYS A 26 4.97 -2.99 6.43
C CYS A 26 4.05 -2.27 7.42
N ARG A 27 3.73 -2.90 8.56
CA ARG A 27 3.01 -2.23 9.65
C ARG A 27 3.81 -1.04 10.19
N THR A 28 5.11 -1.23 10.45
CA THR A 28 5.98 -0.16 10.99
C THR A 28 6.08 1.02 10.02
N ALA A 29 6.05 0.77 8.71
CA ALA A 29 6.06 1.81 7.68
C ALA A 29 4.81 2.70 7.65
N LEU A 30 3.70 2.30 8.27
CA LEU A 30 2.44 3.06 8.23
C LEU A 30 2.58 4.49 8.75
N GLU A 31 3.41 4.71 9.79
CA GLU A 31 3.62 6.05 10.34
C GLU A 31 4.26 6.97 9.30
N ASP A 32 5.28 6.49 8.60
CA ASP A 32 5.96 7.27 7.56
C ASP A 32 5.05 7.49 6.35
N LEU A 33 4.28 6.48 5.92
CA LEU A 33 3.32 6.61 4.83
C LEU A 33 2.19 7.61 5.14
N ARG A 34 1.72 7.65 6.40
CA ARG A 34 0.78 8.69 6.87
C ARG A 34 1.41 10.07 6.81
N ALA A 35 2.61 10.24 7.37
CA ALA A 35 3.31 11.52 7.36
C ALA A 35 3.56 12.04 5.94
N LEU A 36 3.89 11.17 4.99
CA LEU A 36 4.05 11.53 3.57
C LEU A 36 2.73 12.01 2.96
N ARG A 37 1.62 11.27 3.13
CA ARG A 37 0.31 11.69 2.62
C ARG A 37 -0.15 13.01 3.24
N ASP A 38 0.05 13.19 4.55
CA ASP A 38 -0.30 14.42 5.26
C ASP A 38 0.51 15.64 4.77
N ARG A 39 1.81 15.45 4.53
CA ARG A 39 2.72 16.51 4.06
C ARG A 39 2.41 16.95 2.63
N TYR A 40 2.19 16.00 1.73
CA TYR A 40 2.11 16.28 0.31
C TYR A 40 0.68 16.47 -0.21
N GLY A 41 -0.32 15.87 0.45
CA GLY A 41 -1.70 15.85 -0.02
C GLY A 41 -1.77 15.34 -1.45
N ASP A 42 -2.59 15.97 -2.28
CA ASP A 42 -2.81 15.58 -3.68
C ASP A 42 -1.57 15.71 -4.59
N ARG A 43 -0.44 16.25 -4.09
CA ARG A 43 0.81 16.34 -4.85
C ARG A 43 1.60 15.03 -4.86
N LEU A 44 1.31 14.10 -3.94
CA LEU A 44 1.94 12.78 -3.87
C LEU A 44 0.87 11.70 -3.82
N GLU A 45 0.80 10.89 -4.86
CA GLU A 45 0.01 9.66 -4.87
C GLU A 45 0.84 8.54 -4.26
N VAL A 46 0.42 8.04 -3.10
CA VAL A 46 1.00 6.82 -2.52
C VAL A 46 0.19 5.63 -3.04
N ARG A 47 0.80 4.84 -3.92
CA ARG A 47 0.16 3.69 -4.56
C ARG A 47 0.60 2.40 -3.89
N LEU A 48 -0.35 1.63 -3.40
CA LEU A 48 -0.11 0.28 -2.93
C LEU A 48 0.25 -0.62 -4.11
N ARG A 49 1.27 -1.47 -3.95
CA ARG A 49 1.59 -2.56 -4.86
C ARG A 49 1.67 -3.85 -4.07
N HIS A 50 1.04 -4.92 -4.53
CA HIS A 50 1.03 -6.19 -3.80
C HIS A 50 2.32 -6.97 -3.96
N PHE A 51 2.86 -7.48 -2.85
CA PHE A 51 4.00 -8.39 -2.88
C PHE A 51 3.85 -9.52 -1.87
N PRO A 52 2.82 -10.39 -2.01
CA PRO A 52 2.57 -11.47 -1.07
C PRO A 52 3.80 -12.37 -0.93
N LEU A 53 4.32 -12.49 0.28
CA LEU A 53 5.50 -13.30 0.60
C LEU A 53 5.07 -14.73 0.96
N GLU A 54 5.72 -15.73 0.38
CA GLU A 54 5.37 -17.16 0.56
C GLU A 54 5.41 -17.62 2.02
N LYS A 55 6.19 -16.93 2.87
CA LYS A 55 6.33 -17.24 4.30
C LYS A 55 5.07 -16.94 5.12
N HIS A 56 4.13 -16.14 4.61
CA HIS A 56 2.94 -15.73 5.35
C HIS A 56 1.67 -16.31 4.73
N LYS A 57 0.98 -17.15 5.49
CA LYS A 57 -0.16 -17.97 5.03
C LYS A 57 -1.29 -17.16 4.40
N HIS A 58 -1.65 -16.03 4.99
CA HIS A 58 -2.78 -15.21 4.54
C HIS A 58 -2.41 -14.05 3.59
N ALA A 59 -1.19 -14.03 3.04
CA ALA A 59 -0.69 -12.85 2.31
C ALA A 59 -1.48 -12.57 1.03
N TYR A 60 -1.77 -13.61 0.23
CA TYR A 60 -2.56 -13.48 -0.99
C TYR A 60 -4.02 -13.11 -0.70
N ALA A 61 -4.65 -13.72 0.31
CA ALA A 61 -6.01 -13.38 0.69
C ALA A 61 -6.11 -11.91 1.13
N ALA A 62 -5.15 -11.42 1.91
CA ALA A 62 -5.11 -10.03 2.33
C ALA A 62 -4.90 -9.06 1.14
N ALA A 63 -4.06 -9.42 0.17
CA ALA A 63 -3.86 -8.63 -1.04
C ALA A 63 -5.15 -8.50 -1.88
N GLN A 64 -5.85 -9.62 -2.09
CA GLN A 64 -7.15 -9.60 -2.79
C GLN A 64 -8.21 -8.78 -2.05
N ALA A 65 -8.27 -8.90 -0.72
CA ALA A 65 -9.21 -8.11 0.06
C ALA A 65 -8.89 -6.60 0.00
N ALA A 66 -7.62 -6.22 -0.13
CA ALA A 66 -7.23 -4.83 -0.33
C ALA A 66 -7.63 -4.30 -1.72
N GLU A 67 -7.57 -5.12 -2.77
CA GLU A 67 -8.11 -4.77 -4.10
C GLU A 67 -9.63 -4.60 -4.07
N GLU A 68 -10.36 -5.47 -3.36
CA GLU A 68 -11.81 -5.31 -3.19
C GLU A 68 -12.13 -4.02 -2.41
N ALA A 69 -11.39 -3.73 -1.34
CA ALA A 69 -11.54 -2.47 -0.62
C ALA A 69 -11.29 -1.25 -1.54
N LEU A 70 -10.29 -1.34 -2.43
CA LEU A 70 -10.00 -0.30 -3.41
C LEU A 70 -11.16 -0.12 -4.39
N ALA A 71 -11.72 -1.21 -4.91
CA ALA A 71 -12.89 -1.19 -5.80
C ALA A 71 -14.12 -0.53 -5.15
N GLN A 72 -14.27 -0.68 -3.83
CA GLN A 72 -15.33 -0.03 -3.05
C GLN A 72 -14.96 1.39 -2.54
N GLY A 73 -13.79 1.92 -2.91
CA GLY A 73 -13.37 3.29 -2.59
C GLY A 73 -12.70 3.47 -1.21
N ALA A 74 -12.27 2.39 -0.56
CA ALA A 74 -11.68 2.38 0.78
C ALA A 74 -10.34 1.64 0.89
N GLY A 75 -9.55 1.60 -0.19
CA GLY A 75 -8.27 0.88 -0.26
C GLY A 75 -7.32 1.18 0.91
N TRP A 76 -6.85 2.43 1.05
CA TRP A 76 -5.92 2.79 2.14
C TRP A 76 -6.51 2.64 3.56
N PRO A 77 -7.75 3.11 3.84
CA PRO A 77 -8.40 2.85 5.13
C PRO A 77 -8.41 1.37 5.52
N TYR A 78 -8.70 0.47 4.57
CA TYR A 78 -8.69 -0.96 4.78
C TYR A 78 -7.27 -1.51 5.02
N VAL A 79 -6.32 -1.16 4.16
CA VAL A 79 -4.91 -1.58 4.27
C VAL A 79 -4.32 -1.20 5.63
N GLU A 80 -4.57 0.03 6.08
CA GLU A 80 -4.10 0.50 7.38
C GLU A 80 -4.69 -0.28 8.55
N ARG A 81 -5.97 -0.67 8.45
CA ARG A 81 -6.60 -1.46 9.50
C ARG A 81 -6.02 -2.87 9.56
N VAL A 82 -5.84 -3.51 8.41
CA VAL A 82 -5.28 -4.87 8.33
C VAL A 82 -3.82 -4.89 8.82
N LEU A 83 -2.98 -3.96 8.34
CA LEU A 83 -1.60 -3.81 8.83
C LEU A 83 -1.54 -3.44 10.31
N GLY A 84 -2.54 -2.73 10.85
CA GLY A 84 -2.67 -2.49 12.28
C GLY A 84 -2.86 -3.77 13.11
N GLY A 85 -3.46 -4.81 12.51
CA GLY A 85 -3.77 -6.09 13.15
C GLY A 85 -3.09 -7.30 12.51
N VAL A 86 -1.80 -7.20 12.16
CA VAL A 86 -1.03 -8.34 11.60
C VAL A 86 -1.18 -9.62 12.45
N ALA A 87 -1.17 -9.51 13.78
CA ALA A 87 -1.35 -10.67 14.67
C ALA A 87 -2.77 -11.27 14.59
N GLU A 88 -3.80 -10.44 14.41
CA GLU A 88 -5.18 -10.92 14.19
C GLU A 88 -5.30 -11.61 12.83
N LEU A 89 -4.65 -11.06 11.78
CA LEU A 89 -4.59 -11.67 10.47
C LEU A 89 -3.91 -13.04 10.51
N ASP A 90 -2.79 -13.16 11.21
CA ASP A 90 -2.08 -14.44 11.38
C ASP A 90 -2.96 -15.49 12.10
N ALA A 91 -3.66 -15.07 13.16
CA ALA A 91 -4.48 -15.97 13.96
C ALA A 91 -5.81 -16.38 13.28
N ARG A 92 -6.41 -15.49 12.49
CA ARG A 92 -7.82 -15.61 12.06
C ARG A 92 -8.02 -15.60 10.54
N GLY A 93 -7.01 -15.19 9.77
CA GLY A 93 -7.05 -15.18 8.32
C GLY A 93 -8.21 -14.36 7.75
N GLU A 94 -8.92 -14.96 6.80
CA GLU A 94 -10.05 -14.34 6.09
C GLU A 94 -11.16 -13.84 7.03
N ALA A 95 -11.40 -14.52 8.16
CA ALA A 95 -12.40 -14.06 9.12
C ALA A 95 -12.07 -12.67 9.71
N TYR A 96 -10.78 -12.34 9.83
CA TYR A 96 -10.36 -11.00 10.24
C TYR A 96 -10.49 -9.99 9.09
N LEU A 97 -10.13 -10.38 7.86
CA LEU A 97 -10.31 -9.54 6.67
C LEU A 97 -11.77 -9.09 6.49
N LEU A 98 -12.71 -10.04 6.56
CA LEU A 98 -14.16 -9.76 6.49
C LEU A 98 -14.66 -8.92 7.68
N GLN A 99 -14.10 -9.11 8.87
CA GLN A 99 -14.43 -8.25 10.01
C GLN A 99 -14.02 -6.80 9.74
N VAL A 100 -12.80 -6.59 9.23
CA VAL A 100 -12.30 -5.24 8.92
C VAL A 100 -13.18 -4.56 7.87
N ALA A 101 -13.61 -5.29 6.83
CA ALA A 101 -14.53 -4.77 5.82
C ALA A 101 -15.84 -4.27 6.44
N ARG A 102 -16.50 -5.11 7.26
CA ARG A 102 -17.73 -4.74 7.97
C ARG A 102 -17.56 -3.50 8.86
N GLU A 103 -16.48 -3.43 9.61
CA GLU A 103 -16.21 -2.31 10.51
C GLU A 103 -15.96 -0.98 9.78
N LEU A 104 -15.56 -1.05 8.50
CA LEU A 104 -15.40 0.10 7.62
C LEU A 104 -16.67 0.42 6.82
N GLY A 105 -17.74 -0.36 7.00
CA GLY A 105 -19.01 -0.18 6.27
C GLY A 105 -18.92 -0.60 4.80
N LEU A 106 -17.99 -1.48 4.46
CA LEU A 106 -17.85 -2.08 3.13
C LEU A 106 -18.84 -3.23 2.97
N ASP A 107 -19.18 -3.56 1.72
CA ASP A 107 -20.06 -4.67 1.38
C ASP A 107 -19.34 -5.99 1.63
N ASP A 108 -19.67 -6.65 2.75
CA ASP A 108 -18.98 -7.87 3.16
C ASP A 108 -19.40 -9.11 2.37
N GLU A 109 -20.55 -9.08 1.70
CA GLU A 109 -20.96 -10.14 0.77
C GLU A 109 -20.11 -10.08 -0.51
N GLU A 110 -19.84 -8.88 -1.03
CA GLU A 110 -18.92 -8.70 -2.15
C GLU A 110 -17.48 -9.09 -1.79
N PHE A 111 -17.02 -8.80 -0.56
CA PHE A 111 -15.71 -9.28 -0.09
C PHE A 111 -15.63 -10.82 -0.04
N ASP A 112 -16.63 -11.48 0.55
CA ASP A 112 -16.66 -12.93 0.62
C ASP A 112 -16.64 -13.54 -0.78
N THR A 113 -17.45 -12.99 -1.69
CA THR A 113 -17.50 -13.43 -3.09
C THR A 113 -16.18 -13.20 -3.81
N ALA A 114 -15.55 -12.02 -3.67
CA ALA A 114 -14.29 -11.68 -4.31
C ALA A 114 -13.13 -12.58 -3.84
N LEU A 115 -13.13 -13.00 -2.58
CA LEU A 115 -12.14 -13.94 -2.04
C LEU A 115 -12.37 -15.37 -2.54
N ILE A 116 -13.63 -15.77 -2.78
CA ILE A 116 -13.99 -17.09 -3.30
C ILE A 116 -13.71 -17.21 -4.80
N ASP A 117 -14.13 -16.22 -5.60
CA ASP A 117 -14.01 -16.26 -7.06
C ASP A 117 -12.64 -15.85 -7.57
N GLY A 118 -11.83 -15.20 -6.72
CA GLY A 118 -10.46 -14.83 -7.01
C GLY A 118 -10.32 -13.74 -8.06
N ARG A 119 -11.35 -12.89 -8.26
CA ARG A 119 -11.37 -11.85 -9.31
C ARG A 119 -10.16 -10.90 -9.27
N HIS A 120 -9.55 -10.73 -8.09
CA HIS A 120 -8.41 -9.84 -7.88
C HIS A 120 -7.04 -10.52 -8.03
N LEU A 121 -6.99 -11.85 -8.23
CA LEU A 121 -5.72 -12.59 -8.33
C LEU A 121 -4.81 -12.04 -9.43
N LEU A 122 -5.36 -11.69 -10.59
CA LEU A 122 -4.57 -11.18 -11.71
C LEU A 122 -3.91 -9.83 -11.39
N ALA A 123 -4.57 -8.95 -10.64
CA ALA A 123 -3.98 -7.69 -10.21
C ALA A 123 -2.83 -7.93 -9.22
N VAL A 124 -3.05 -8.81 -8.23
CA VAL A 124 -2.04 -9.20 -7.24
C VAL A 124 -0.82 -9.83 -7.91
N ASP A 125 -1.02 -10.76 -8.84
CA ASP A 125 0.05 -11.43 -9.57
C ASP A 125 0.82 -10.47 -10.47
N ALA A 126 0.13 -9.53 -11.11
CA ALA A 126 0.76 -8.51 -11.95
C ALA A 126 1.68 -7.59 -11.13
N ASP A 127 1.20 -7.09 -9.98
CA ASP A 127 2.01 -6.30 -9.06
C ASP A 127 3.23 -7.06 -8.54
N GLN A 128 3.03 -8.32 -8.15
CA GLN A 128 4.12 -9.16 -7.64
C GLN A 128 5.16 -9.44 -8.73
N ALA A 129 4.72 -9.71 -9.96
CA ALA A 129 5.59 -9.95 -11.11
C ALA A 129 6.39 -8.70 -11.48
N GLU A 130 5.77 -7.52 -11.47
CA GLU A 130 6.45 -6.25 -11.71
C GLU A 130 7.51 -5.98 -10.62
N GLY A 131 7.16 -6.19 -9.36
CA GLY A 131 8.09 -6.08 -8.24
C GLY A 131 9.30 -6.98 -8.44
N LYS A 132 9.08 -8.26 -8.80
CA LYS A 132 10.16 -9.21 -9.11
C LYS A 132 11.02 -8.72 -10.28
N ALA A 133 10.41 -8.17 -11.33
CA ALA A 133 11.13 -7.69 -12.52
C ALA A 133 12.05 -6.50 -12.22
N ILE A 134 11.67 -5.63 -11.28
CA ILE A 134 12.50 -4.48 -10.85
C ILE A 134 13.42 -4.79 -9.66
N GLY A 135 13.49 -6.07 -9.25
CA GLY A 135 14.39 -6.54 -8.20
C GLY A 135 13.91 -6.31 -6.77
N VAL A 136 12.60 -6.19 -6.55
CA VAL A 136 12.01 -6.25 -5.19
C VAL A 136 12.26 -7.65 -4.63
N THR A 137 12.89 -7.73 -3.46
CA THR A 137 13.16 -8.99 -2.75
C THR A 137 12.47 -9.10 -1.40
N GLY A 138 11.71 -8.08 -1.01
CA GLY A 138 11.04 -8.02 0.28
C GLY A 138 10.20 -6.76 0.42
N THR A 139 9.52 -6.66 1.55
CA THR A 139 8.56 -5.60 1.83
C THR A 139 8.87 -4.92 3.17
N PRO A 140 8.57 -3.63 3.32
CA PRO A 140 8.12 -2.72 2.26
C PRO A 140 9.27 -2.38 1.31
N THR A 141 8.97 -2.16 0.03
CA THR A 141 9.91 -1.57 -0.93
C THR A 141 9.25 -0.38 -1.62
N TYR A 142 9.96 0.73 -1.68
CA TYR A 142 9.46 1.98 -2.26
C TYR A 142 10.07 2.22 -3.62
N VAL A 143 9.30 2.78 -4.56
CA VAL A 143 9.82 3.33 -5.81
C VAL A 143 9.24 4.72 -6.04
N ILE A 144 10.11 5.71 -6.24
CA ILE A 144 9.73 7.09 -6.51
C ILE A 144 10.74 7.72 -7.47
N GLY A 145 10.27 8.35 -8.54
CA GLY A 145 11.15 8.95 -9.56
C GLY A 145 12.12 7.98 -10.22
N GLY A 146 11.79 6.68 -10.25
CA GLY A 146 12.68 5.62 -10.76
C GLY A 146 13.75 5.16 -9.76
N GLU A 147 13.82 5.73 -8.56
CA GLU A 147 14.70 5.27 -7.49
C GLU A 147 13.99 4.22 -6.62
N ARG A 148 14.62 3.05 -6.43
CA ARG A 148 14.14 1.98 -5.53
C ARG A 148 14.79 2.10 -4.16
N LEU A 149 13.99 2.07 -3.08
CA LEU A 149 14.44 2.14 -1.69
C LEU A 149 13.96 0.90 -0.92
N ASP A 150 14.89 0.14 -0.34
CA ASP A 150 14.63 -1.16 0.30
C ASP A 150 14.23 -1.03 1.78
N GLY A 151 12.96 -0.74 2.05
CA GLY A 151 12.41 -0.61 3.42
C GLY A 151 12.43 -1.88 4.26
N GLY A 152 12.37 -3.06 3.63
CA GLY A 152 12.52 -4.34 4.32
C GLY A 152 13.94 -4.61 4.83
N LYS A 153 14.97 -3.85 4.38
CA LYS A 153 16.35 -3.95 4.89
C LYS A 153 16.61 -2.97 6.03
N SER A 154 16.17 -1.73 5.86
CA SER A 154 16.21 -0.69 6.89
C SER A 154 15.20 0.40 6.54
N GLN A 155 14.45 0.86 7.54
CA GLN A 155 13.56 2.03 7.40
C GLN A 155 14.20 3.32 7.91
N GLU A 156 15.40 3.25 8.48
CA GLU A 156 16.10 4.42 8.99
C GLU A 156 16.36 5.43 7.85
N GLY A 157 15.88 6.66 8.05
CA GLY A 157 16.06 7.76 7.09
C GLY A 157 15.24 7.63 5.79
N LEU A 158 14.46 6.57 5.60
CA LEU A 158 13.73 6.37 4.34
C LEU A 158 12.69 7.44 4.07
N ARG A 159 11.92 7.88 5.09
CA ARG A 159 10.98 8.98 4.92
C ARG A 159 11.68 10.24 4.40
N ALA A 160 12.78 10.64 5.04
CA ALA A 160 13.53 11.83 4.63
C ALA A 160 14.06 11.71 3.19
N ARG A 161 14.48 10.50 2.78
CA ARG A 161 14.92 10.25 1.40
C ARG A 161 13.77 10.35 0.40
N VAL A 162 12.60 9.82 0.74
CA VAL A 162 11.38 9.95 -0.09
C VAL A 162 10.97 11.41 -0.21
N GLU A 163 10.99 12.17 0.90
CA GLU A 163 10.69 13.60 0.91
C GLU A 163 11.66 14.39 0.00
N GLU A 164 12.96 14.12 0.07
CA GLU A 164 13.97 14.76 -0.79
C GLU A 164 13.68 14.52 -2.29
N ILE A 165 13.34 13.27 -2.66
CA ILE A 165 13.03 12.91 -4.05
C ILE A 165 11.72 13.57 -4.49
N ALA A 166 10.68 13.52 -3.66
CA ALA A 166 9.39 14.15 -3.95
C ALA A 166 9.53 15.66 -4.13
N ASP A 167 10.24 16.35 -3.22
CA ASP A 167 10.48 17.79 -3.29
C ASP A 167 11.24 18.17 -4.58
N ARG A 168 12.25 17.36 -4.97
CA ARG A 168 13.01 17.58 -6.21
C ARG A 168 12.15 17.39 -7.46
N LEU A 169 11.29 16.36 -7.49
CA LEU A 169 10.41 16.09 -8.63
C LEU A 169 9.33 17.18 -8.76
N LEU A 170 8.75 17.63 -7.65
CA LEU A 170 7.75 18.69 -7.63
C LEU A 170 8.31 20.06 -8.00
N ALA A 171 9.60 20.31 -7.76
CA ALA A 171 10.27 21.55 -8.16
C ALA A 171 10.72 21.57 -9.63
N GLY A 172 10.81 20.39 -10.27
CA GLY A 172 11.34 20.22 -11.62
C GLY A 172 10.31 19.89 -12.70
N GLY A 173 9.03 19.74 -12.32
CA GLY A 173 7.89 19.60 -13.23
C GLY A 173 7.26 20.94 -13.56
#